data_AF-A0A2T6DA64-F1
#
_entry.id   AF-A0A2T6DA64-F1
#
_cell.length_a   1.000
_cell.length_b   1.000
_cell.length_c   1.000
_cell.angle_alpha   90.00
_cell.angle_beta   90.00
_cell.angle_gamma   90.00
#
_symmetry.space_group_name_H-M   'P 1'
#
loop_
_entity.id
_entity.type
_entity.pdbx_description
1 polymer ?
#
loop_
_entity_poly.entity_id
_entity_poly.type
_entity_poly.pdbx_seq_one_letter_code
_entity_poly.pdbx_strand_id
1 'polypeptide(L)'
;MLPAEDLAHWKLEEGSGQVVRNLAGDDEAVLGFDATEEAQDPQWTAQGWQGRPALYFDGASLVSAPPLKARVIEDLTVECRAYLDKGKIGTLVRMNGMFCLDVFPGKEGLLLRFVVWPREVPDKPVSAEAPIAVLPLKEWARIAGVYEQASGKVTLYVDGKEVARNEAGAGGVFTDPRMSVAIGASSGGAAEGSLARGWVGMISEVRLSGAALAPAGFLPEQ
;
A
#
# COMPACT_ATOMS: atom_id res chain seq x y z
N MET A 1 -22.71 5.59 1.81
CA MET A 1 -22.40 5.48 0.36
C MET A 1 -21.00 6.03 0.20
N LEU A 2 -20.03 5.18 -0.12
CA LEU A 2 -18.68 5.68 -0.42
C LEU A 2 -18.73 6.50 -1.71
N PRO A 3 -17.87 7.53 -1.87
CA PRO A 3 -17.74 8.21 -3.14
C PRO A 3 -17.35 7.19 -4.23
N ALA A 4 -17.84 7.36 -5.45
CA ALA A 4 -17.72 6.42 -6.57
C ALA A 4 -16.27 6.18 -7.07
N GLU A 5 -15.26 6.57 -6.30
CA GLU A 5 -13.84 6.60 -6.65
C GLU A 5 -12.99 5.60 -5.85
N ASP A 6 -13.50 5.02 -4.75
CA ASP A 6 -12.74 4.02 -3.99
C ASP A 6 -12.78 2.65 -4.67
N LEU A 7 -11.60 2.11 -4.96
CA LEU A 7 -11.38 0.79 -5.53
C LEU A 7 -11.34 -0.29 -4.45
N ALA A 8 -10.78 0.04 -3.29
CA ALA A 8 -10.72 -0.80 -2.11
C ALA A 8 -10.48 0.03 -0.84
N HIS A 9 -11.04 -0.40 0.29
CA HIS A 9 -10.75 0.20 1.60
C HIS A 9 -10.80 -0.86 2.69
N TRP A 10 -9.65 -1.18 3.26
CA TRP A 10 -9.51 -2.09 4.40
C TRP A 10 -9.04 -1.31 5.62
N LYS A 11 -9.87 -1.28 6.66
CA LYS A 11 -9.52 -0.59 7.91
C LYS A 11 -8.43 -1.29 8.69
N LEU A 12 -8.41 -2.63 8.64
CA LEU A 12 -7.56 -3.46 9.48
C LEU A 12 -7.86 -3.19 10.97
N GLU A 13 -9.14 -3.11 11.32
CA GLU A 13 -9.63 -2.72 12.66
C GLU A 13 -10.52 -3.82 13.29
N GLU A 14 -10.63 -5.00 12.67
CA GLU A 14 -11.49 -6.10 13.12
C GLU A 14 -11.06 -6.66 14.49
N GLY A 15 -9.76 -6.62 14.79
CA GLY A 15 -9.19 -6.97 16.09
C GLY A 15 -9.18 -8.46 16.43
N SER A 16 -9.74 -9.31 15.57
CA SER A 16 -9.69 -10.77 15.67
C SER A 16 -10.09 -11.42 14.35
N GLY A 17 -9.79 -12.72 14.20
CA GLY A 17 -10.17 -13.51 13.03
C GLY A 17 -9.19 -13.37 11.86
N GLN A 18 -9.54 -13.98 10.74
CA GLN A 18 -8.66 -14.16 9.58
C GLN A 18 -9.13 -13.39 8.34
N VAL A 19 -10.23 -12.65 8.47
CA VAL A 19 -10.91 -11.96 7.37
C VAL A 19 -10.95 -10.47 7.66
N VAL A 20 -10.63 -9.69 6.64
CA VAL A 20 -10.60 -8.23 6.66
C VAL A 20 -11.58 -7.72 5.61
N ARG A 21 -12.51 -6.87 6.03
CA ARG A 21 -13.60 -6.42 5.16
C ARG A 21 -13.14 -5.32 4.20
N ASN A 22 -13.45 -5.46 2.91
CA ASN A 22 -13.38 -4.34 1.97
C ASN A 22 -14.64 -3.47 2.14
N LEU A 23 -14.50 -2.21 2.50
CA LEU A 23 -15.62 -1.29 2.63
C LEU A 23 -16.12 -0.75 1.29
N ALA A 24 -15.26 -0.76 0.25
CA ALA A 24 -15.59 -0.31 -1.11
C ALA A 24 -16.28 -1.39 -1.97
N GLY A 25 -16.36 -2.63 -1.49
CA GLY A 25 -16.86 -3.78 -2.23
C GLY A 25 -17.56 -4.82 -1.36
N ASP A 26 -17.81 -5.98 -1.95
CA ASP A 26 -18.33 -7.18 -1.29
C ASP A 26 -17.26 -8.28 -1.14
N ASP A 27 -16.07 -8.03 -1.67
CA ASP A 27 -14.89 -8.88 -1.58
C ASP A 27 -14.18 -8.69 -0.24
N GLU A 28 -13.48 -9.72 0.21
CA GLU A 28 -12.79 -9.72 1.50
C GLU A 28 -11.30 -10.03 1.28
N ALA A 29 -10.46 -9.44 2.12
CA ALA A 29 -9.06 -9.82 2.22
C ALA A 29 -8.87 -10.82 3.37
N VAL A 30 -7.79 -11.58 3.32
CA VAL A 30 -7.44 -12.57 4.34
C VAL A 30 -6.05 -12.30 4.89
N LEU A 31 -5.82 -12.59 6.17
CA LEU A 31 -4.47 -12.60 6.71
C LEU A 31 -3.76 -13.83 6.14
N GLY A 32 -2.50 -13.71 5.75
CA GLY A 32 -1.81 -14.81 5.07
C GLY A 32 -2.26 -15.01 3.62
N PHE A 33 -2.27 -16.27 3.19
CA PHE A 33 -2.65 -16.68 1.82
C PHE A 33 -4.10 -17.15 1.71
N ASP A 34 -4.69 -17.63 2.81
CA ASP A 34 -6.08 -18.03 2.92
C ASP A 34 -6.62 -17.73 4.34
N ALA A 35 -7.84 -18.12 4.67
CA ALA A 35 -8.46 -17.79 5.96
C ALA A 35 -8.08 -18.76 7.12
N THR A 36 -7.06 -19.60 6.93
CA THR A 36 -6.51 -20.51 7.94
C THR A 36 -5.44 -19.79 8.74
N GLU A 37 -5.46 -19.96 10.07
CA GLU A 37 -4.44 -19.33 10.92
C GLU A 37 -3.07 -19.99 10.75
N GLU A 38 -2.09 -19.21 10.32
CA GLU A 38 -0.73 -19.64 9.99
C GLU A 38 0.35 -18.67 10.51
N ALA A 39 1.61 -19.11 10.49
CA ALA A 39 2.75 -18.29 10.93
C ALA A 39 3.03 -17.08 10.02
N GLN A 40 2.42 -17.04 8.83
CA GLN A 40 2.55 -15.94 7.86
C GLN A 40 1.46 -14.89 8.04
N ASP A 41 0.64 -15.02 9.09
CA ASP A 41 -0.45 -14.09 9.37
C ASP A 41 0.04 -12.95 10.26
N PRO A 42 -0.25 -11.70 9.90
CA PRO A 42 -0.05 -10.60 10.81
C PRO A 42 -0.92 -10.77 12.05
N GLN A 43 -0.45 -10.23 13.17
CA GLN A 43 -1.11 -10.36 14.45
C GLN A 43 -1.98 -9.15 14.73
N TRP A 44 -3.20 -9.36 15.23
CA TRP A 44 -4.03 -8.28 15.74
C TRP A 44 -3.40 -7.65 16.98
N THR A 45 -3.41 -6.33 17.04
CA THR A 45 -2.94 -5.56 18.19
C THR A 45 -3.91 -4.44 18.52
N ALA A 46 -4.07 -4.14 19.82
CA ALA A 46 -4.86 -3.00 20.29
C ALA A 46 -4.09 -1.66 20.25
N GLN A 47 -2.84 -1.67 19.75
CA GLN A 47 -1.95 -0.50 19.69
C GLN A 47 -2.02 0.23 18.34
N GLY A 48 -3.14 0.10 17.64
CA GLY A 48 -3.38 0.80 16.38
C GLY A 48 -3.48 2.32 16.55
N TRP A 49 -3.60 3.01 15.43
CA TRP A 49 -3.83 4.45 15.40
C TRP A 49 -5.00 4.84 16.30
N GLN A 50 -4.77 5.83 17.18
CA GLN A 50 -5.75 6.30 18.18
C GLN A 50 -6.34 5.21 19.10
N GLY A 51 -5.61 4.12 19.34
CA GLY A 51 -6.06 3.03 20.22
C GLY A 51 -7.11 2.12 19.58
N ARG A 52 -7.32 2.22 18.27
CA ARG A 52 -8.11 1.22 17.51
C ARG A 52 -7.26 -0.04 17.27
N PRO A 53 -7.86 -1.18 16.91
CA PRO A 53 -7.08 -2.32 16.49
C PRO A 53 -6.28 -2.02 15.21
N ALA A 54 -5.16 -2.71 15.04
CA ALA A 54 -4.35 -2.72 13.82
C ALA A 54 -3.74 -4.10 13.61
N LEU A 55 -3.10 -4.30 12.46
CA LEU A 55 -2.30 -5.49 12.18
C LEU A 55 -0.82 -5.18 12.37
N TYR A 56 -0.14 -6.02 13.14
CA TYR A 56 1.31 -6.04 13.29
C TYR A 56 1.92 -7.06 12.32
N PHE A 57 2.89 -6.60 11.54
CA PHE A 57 3.67 -7.40 10.60
C PHE A 57 5.08 -7.56 11.16
N ASP A 58 5.58 -8.80 11.16
CA ASP A 58 6.88 -9.16 11.75
C ASP A 58 8.03 -9.24 10.71
N GLY A 59 7.73 -8.95 9.45
CA GLY A 59 8.64 -9.04 8.32
C GLY A 59 8.54 -10.33 7.53
N ALA A 60 7.67 -11.25 7.94
CA ALA A 60 7.31 -12.49 7.27
C ALA A 60 5.79 -12.68 7.19
N SER A 61 4.99 -11.64 7.45
CA SER A 61 3.54 -11.68 7.35
C SER A 61 2.99 -10.89 6.16
N LEU A 62 1.80 -11.27 5.68
CA LEU A 62 1.05 -10.50 4.67
C LEU A 62 -0.46 -10.50 4.93
N VAL A 63 -1.17 -9.57 4.29
CA VAL A 63 -2.60 -9.70 3.99
C VAL A 63 -2.75 -9.84 2.48
N SER A 64 -3.54 -10.81 2.04
CA SER A 64 -3.84 -11.06 0.64
C SER A 64 -5.28 -10.62 0.34
N ALA A 65 -5.44 -9.73 -0.63
CA ALA A 65 -6.75 -9.31 -1.11
C ALA A 65 -6.94 -9.73 -2.57
N PRO A 66 -8.18 -10.05 -2.98
CA PRO A 66 -8.48 -10.42 -4.35
C PRO A 66 -8.15 -9.28 -5.32
N PRO A 67 -8.04 -9.58 -6.64
CA PRO A 67 -7.83 -8.56 -7.64
C PRO A 67 -8.94 -7.50 -7.63
N LEU A 68 -8.56 -6.25 -7.90
CA LEU A 68 -9.51 -5.14 -7.98
C LEU A 68 -10.52 -5.37 -9.12
N LYS A 69 -11.79 -5.00 -8.88
CA LYS A 69 -12.86 -5.15 -9.87
C LYS A 69 -12.75 -4.16 -11.04
N ALA A 70 -12.14 -3.00 -10.81
CA ALA A 70 -11.90 -2.01 -11.86
C ALA A 70 -10.97 -2.57 -12.93
N ARG A 71 -11.39 -2.47 -14.19
CA ARG A 71 -10.65 -3.03 -15.33
C ARG A 71 -9.67 -2.06 -15.96
N VAL A 72 -9.88 -0.75 -15.73
CA VAL A 72 -9.03 0.34 -16.17
C VAL A 72 -8.93 1.33 -15.02
N ILE A 73 -7.70 1.69 -14.67
CA ILE A 73 -7.40 2.71 -13.67
C ILE A 73 -6.46 3.68 -14.36
N GLU A 74 -6.93 4.90 -14.58
CA GLU A 74 -6.13 5.96 -15.21
C GLU A 74 -5.34 6.67 -14.12
N ASP A 75 -6.03 7.26 -13.16
CA ASP A 75 -5.43 7.85 -11.97
C ASP A 75 -5.46 6.90 -10.78
N LEU A 76 -4.52 7.06 -9.87
CA LEU A 76 -4.39 6.17 -8.71
C LEU A 76 -3.94 6.94 -7.47
N THR A 77 -4.63 6.73 -6.36
CA THR A 77 -4.13 7.06 -5.01
C THR A 77 -4.06 5.79 -4.17
N VAL A 78 -2.91 5.52 -3.59
CA VAL A 78 -2.65 4.43 -2.64
C VAL A 78 -2.34 5.06 -1.30
N GLU A 79 -3.14 4.79 -0.28
CA GLU A 79 -2.97 5.35 1.05
C GLU A 79 -2.96 4.26 2.12
N CYS A 80 -2.15 4.46 3.16
CA CYS A 80 -2.21 3.68 4.39
C CYS A 80 -1.75 4.51 5.60
N ARG A 81 -2.12 4.09 6.80
CA ARG A 81 -1.39 4.45 8.02
C ARG A 81 -0.40 3.36 8.35
N ALA A 82 0.81 3.75 8.73
CA ALA A 82 1.86 2.83 9.08
C ALA A 82 2.62 3.31 10.32
N TYR A 83 3.01 2.35 11.14
CA TYR A 83 3.95 2.53 12.24
C TYR A 83 5.23 1.79 11.90
N LEU A 84 6.34 2.52 11.75
CA LEU A 84 7.64 1.92 11.44
C LEU A 84 8.32 1.45 12.72
N ASP A 85 8.36 0.13 12.93
CA ASP A 85 8.98 -0.44 14.12
C ASP A 85 10.52 -0.56 13.97
N LYS A 86 10.96 -0.85 12.75
CA LYS A 86 12.39 -0.95 12.40
C LYS A 86 12.65 -0.54 10.95
N GLY A 87 13.62 0.34 10.74
CA GLY A 87 14.10 0.69 9.41
C GLY A 87 14.76 -0.51 8.70
N LYS A 88 14.03 -1.12 7.77
CA LYS A 88 14.53 -2.15 6.83
C LYS A 88 13.68 -2.09 5.56
N ILE A 89 14.13 -2.80 4.52
CA ILE A 89 13.34 -3.03 3.32
C ILE A 89 12.02 -3.71 3.73
N GLY A 90 10.89 -3.20 3.25
CA GLY A 90 9.56 -3.63 3.65
C GLY A 90 8.48 -3.10 2.72
N THR A 91 7.44 -3.88 2.45
CA THR A 91 6.32 -3.52 1.56
C THR A 91 5.15 -3.06 2.40
N LEU A 92 4.59 -1.88 2.11
CA LEU A 92 3.36 -1.42 2.75
C LEU A 92 2.16 -1.96 1.99
N VAL A 93 2.03 -1.58 0.72
CA VAL A 93 0.94 -2.00 -0.16
C VAL A 93 1.49 -2.21 -1.57
N ARG A 94 1.12 -3.32 -2.20
CA ARG A 94 1.58 -3.68 -3.54
C ARG A 94 0.48 -4.33 -4.34
N MET A 95 0.48 -4.04 -5.64
CA MET A 95 -0.22 -4.82 -6.64
C MET A 95 0.76 -5.20 -7.73
N ASN A 96 1.03 -6.50 -7.89
CA ASN A 96 2.07 -6.99 -8.77
C ASN A 96 1.87 -6.48 -10.20
N GLY A 97 2.92 -5.87 -10.78
CA GLY A 97 2.88 -5.34 -12.14
C GLY A 97 2.15 -4.00 -12.30
N MET A 98 1.62 -3.41 -11.23
CA MET A 98 0.90 -2.13 -11.28
C MET A 98 1.54 -1.06 -10.41
N PHE A 99 1.65 -1.30 -9.10
CA PHE A 99 2.25 -0.33 -8.18
C PHE A 99 2.87 -0.98 -6.95
N CYS A 100 3.73 -0.24 -6.27
CA CYS A 100 4.28 -0.62 -4.98
C CYS A 100 4.55 0.63 -4.14
N LEU A 101 4.00 0.67 -2.94
CA LEU A 101 4.38 1.57 -1.87
C LEU A 101 5.25 0.78 -0.90
N ASP A 102 6.55 1.09 -0.85
CA ASP A 102 7.52 0.31 -0.08
C ASP A 102 8.67 1.15 0.50
N VAL A 103 9.42 0.52 1.40
CA VAL A 103 10.77 0.91 1.77
C VAL A 103 11.74 0.08 0.92
N PHE A 104 12.57 0.77 0.13
CA PHE A 104 13.44 0.16 -0.87
C PHE A 104 14.91 0.60 -0.67
N PRO A 105 15.91 -0.23 -1.04
CA PRO A 105 17.31 0.21 -0.99
C PRO A 105 17.61 1.26 -2.06
N GLY A 106 18.08 2.43 -1.63
CA GLY A 106 18.70 3.45 -2.47
C GLY A 106 20.23 3.42 -2.36
N LYS A 107 20.91 4.31 -3.10
CA LYS A 107 22.38 4.40 -3.10
C LYS A 107 22.96 4.82 -1.75
N GLU A 108 22.26 5.69 -1.03
CA GLU A 108 22.73 6.33 0.21
C GLU A 108 22.02 5.80 1.47
N GLY A 109 21.13 4.82 1.33
CA GLY A 109 20.33 4.29 2.42
C GLY A 109 18.97 3.81 1.97
N LEU A 110 18.06 3.61 2.91
CA LEU A 110 16.69 3.22 2.61
C LEU A 110 15.86 4.42 2.18
N LEU A 111 14.97 4.19 1.22
CA LEU A 111 14.05 5.17 0.66
C LEU A 111 12.62 4.73 0.95
N LEU A 112 11.74 5.66 1.34
CA LEU A 112 10.31 5.49 1.12
C LEU A 112 10.04 5.76 -0.37
N ARG A 113 9.34 4.84 -1.02
CA ARG A 113 9.08 4.90 -2.44
C ARG A 113 7.63 4.59 -2.75
N PHE A 114 7.06 5.38 -3.66
CA PHE A 114 5.90 4.97 -4.42
C PHE A 114 6.32 4.81 -5.88
N VAL A 115 6.09 3.63 -6.45
CA VAL A 115 6.41 3.31 -7.84
C VAL A 115 5.19 2.76 -8.54
N VAL A 116 5.03 3.16 -9.79
CA VAL A 116 3.98 2.68 -10.70
C VAL A 116 4.62 2.14 -11.98
N TRP A 117 4.01 1.11 -12.55
CA TRP A 117 4.38 0.48 -13.82
C TRP A 117 3.24 0.68 -14.83
N PRO A 118 3.24 1.79 -15.59
CA PRO A 118 2.23 2.02 -16.61
C PRO A 118 2.31 0.95 -17.70
N ARG A 119 1.16 0.48 -18.20
CA ARG A 119 1.10 -0.65 -19.15
C ARG A 119 1.81 -0.37 -20.47
N GLU A 120 1.77 0.87 -20.93
CA GLU A 120 2.28 1.33 -22.22
C GLU A 120 3.80 1.36 -22.23
N VAL A 121 4.42 1.46 -21.06
CA VAL A 121 5.88 1.49 -20.87
C VAL A 121 6.30 0.67 -19.63
N PRO A 122 5.99 -0.64 -19.59
CA PRO A 122 6.14 -1.44 -18.38
C PRO A 122 7.60 -1.61 -17.95
N ASP A 123 8.54 -1.47 -18.90
CA ASP A 123 9.99 -1.50 -18.66
C ASP A 123 10.55 -0.16 -18.12
N LYS A 124 9.71 0.88 -18.01
CA LYS A 124 10.09 2.21 -17.54
C LYS A 124 9.13 2.67 -16.43
N PRO A 125 9.21 2.07 -15.23
CA PRO A 125 8.43 2.53 -14.09
C PRO A 125 8.75 3.98 -13.75
N VAL A 126 7.76 4.68 -13.20
CA VAL A 126 7.92 6.02 -12.63
C VAL A 126 7.81 5.91 -11.13
N SER A 127 8.76 6.49 -10.40
CA SER A 127 8.78 6.48 -8.94
C SER A 127 9.00 7.88 -8.37
N ALA A 128 8.38 8.12 -7.21
CA ALA A 128 8.72 9.19 -6.30
C ALA A 128 9.40 8.57 -5.06
N GLU A 129 10.55 9.13 -4.69
CA GLU A 129 11.44 8.54 -3.69
C GLU A 129 11.92 9.62 -2.71
N ALA A 130 11.80 9.34 -1.41
CA ALA A 130 12.31 10.19 -0.34
C ALA A 130 13.18 9.35 0.61
N PRO A 131 14.19 9.93 1.29
CA PRO A 131 14.90 9.24 2.37
C PRO A 131 13.92 8.71 3.40
N ILE A 132 14.11 7.48 3.91
CA ILE A 132 13.18 6.87 4.89
C ILE A 132 12.97 7.72 6.15
N ALA A 133 13.89 8.64 6.46
CA ALA A 133 13.80 9.58 7.59
C ALA A 133 12.56 10.51 7.54
N VAL A 134 11.84 10.57 6.42
CA VAL A 134 10.52 11.22 6.36
C VAL A 134 9.44 10.46 7.13
N LEU A 135 9.64 9.16 7.38
CA LEU A 135 8.80 8.36 8.25
C LEU A 135 9.36 8.36 9.67
N PRO A 136 8.58 8.78 10.68
CA PRO A 136 9.04 8.74 12.06
C PRO A 136 9.14 7.28 12.54
N LEU A 137 10.23 6.99 13.26
CA LEU A 137 10.45 5.67 13.85
C LEU A 137 9.67 5.56 15.17
N LYS A 138 8.99 4.43 15.38
CA LYS A 138 8.12 4.19 16.54
C LYS A 138 6.98 5.21 16.69
N GLU A 139 6.51 5.76 15.58
CA GLU A 139 5.34 6.64 15.53
C GLU A 139 4.48 6.28 14.32
N TRP A 140 3.20 6.64 14.39
CA TRP A 140 2.27 6.49 13.28
C TRP A 140 2.43 7.63 12.29
N ALA A 141 2.44 7.31 11.01
CA ALA A 141 2.38 8.27 9.93
C ALA A 141 1.35 7.83 8.89
N ARG A 142 0.77 8.81 8.21
CA ARG A 142 -0.10 8.58 7.06
C ARG A 142 0.69 8.75 5.78
N ILE A 143 0.63 7.76 4.92
CA ILE A 143 1.46 7.69 3.72
C ILE A 143 0.54 7.59 2.52
N ALA A 144 0.76 8.44 1.51
CA ALA A 144 0.01 8.37 0.26
C ALA A 144 0.93 8.46 -0.96
N GLY A 145 0.74 7.54 -1.90
CA GLY A 145 1.28 7.61 -3.25
C GLY A 145 0.19 8.02 -4.22
N VAL A 146 0.43 9.04 -5.04
CA VAL A 146 -0.52 9.55 -6.03
C VAL A 146 0.10 9.47 -7.41
N TYR A 147 -0.68 9.00 -8.38
CA TYR A 147 -0.35 8.98 -9.80
C TYR A 147 -1.45 9.70 -10.59
N GLU A 148 -1.02 10.63 -11.45
CA GLU A 148 -1.87 11.36 -12.39
C GLU A 148 -1.49 10.97 -13.82
N GLN A 149 -2.40 10.30 -14.53
CA GLN A 149 -2.17 9.77 -15.88
C GLN A 149 -1.83 10.88 -16.88
N ALA A 150 -2.61 11.97 -16.85
CA ALA A 150 -2.53 13.04 -17.83
C ALA A 150 -1.13 13.67 -17.92
N SER A 151 -0.42 13.74 -16.80
CA SER A 151 0.94 14.29 -16.70
C SER A 151 2.02 13.20 -16.53
N GLY A 152 1.62 11.97 -16.20
CA GLY A 152 2.51 10.90 -15.74
C GLY A 152 3.24 11.26 -14.44
N LYS A 153 2.66 12.15 -13.63
CA LYS A 153 3.24 12.60 -12.37
C LYS A 153 2.99 11.57 -11.28
N VAL A 154 4.05 11.21 -10.56
CA VAL A 154 4.00 10.41 -9.33
C VAL A 154 4.42 11.31 -8.18
N THR A 155 3.59 11.36 -7.13
CA THR A 155 3.87 12.15 -5.92
C THR A 155 3.74 11.27 -4.69
N LEU A 156 4.63 11.48 -3.73
CA LEU A 156 4.65 10.80 -2.45
C LEU A 156 4.41 11.81 -1.33
N TYR A 157 3.50 11.47 -0.43
CA TYR A 157 3.11 12.28 0.72
C TYR A 157 3.29 11.52 2.02
N VAL A 158 3.72 12.24 3.06
CA VAL A 158 3.70 11.80 4.46
C VAL A 158 2.99 12.86 5.28
N ASP A 159 1.97 12.46 6.04
CA ASP A 159 1.11 13.34 6.85
C ASP A 159 0.57 14.53 6.05
N GLY A 160 0.15 14.25 4.81
CA GLY A 160 -0.39 15.26 3.89
C GLY A 160 0.64 16.21 3.27
N LYS A 161 1.91 16.14 3.66
CA LYS A 161 3.00 16.93 3.08
C LYS A 161 3.66 16.19 1.93
N GLU A 162 3.85 16.87 0.80
CA GLU A 162 4.65 16.33 -0.32
C GLU A 162 6.11 16.16 0.12
N VAL A 163 6.62 14.92 0.03
CA VAL A 163 8.01 14.57 0.39
C VAL A 163 8.86 14.24 -0.83
N ALA A 164 8.24 13.83 -1.93
CA ALA A 164 8.92 13.60 -3.20
C ALA A 164 7.92 13.64 -4.37
N ARG A 165 8.42 13.97 -5.56
CA ARG A 165 7.67 13.89 -6.81
C ARG A 165 8.58 13.58 -7.99
N ASN A 166 8.00 13.01 -9.04
CA ASN A 166 8.64 12.79 -10.32
C ASN A 166 7.62 12.92 -11.45
N GLU A 167 8.05 13.47 -12.58
CA GLU A 167 7.23 13.68 -13.78
C GLU A 167 7.98 13.10 -14.98
N ALA A 168 7.46 12.01 -15.56
CA ALA A 168 8.07 11.36 -16.73
C ALA A 168 7.42 11.77 -18.07
N GLY A 169 6.41 12.66 -18.04
CA GLY A 169 5.52 12.96 -19.17
C GLY A 169 4.31 12.02 -19.21
N ALA A 170 3.28 12.37 -20.01
CA ALA A 170 1.98 11.66 -20.05
C ALA A 170 2.14 10.14 -19.94
N GLY A 171 1.50 9.57 -18.93
CA GLY A 171 1.69 8.20 -18.51
C GLY A 171 0.51 7.30 -18.90
N GLY A 172 0.73 6.00 -18.84
CA GLY A 172 -0.21 4.99 -19.32
C GLY A 172 -1.36 4.64 -18.36
N VAL A 173 -2.32 3.84 -18.82
CA VAL A 173 -3.38 3.29 -17.96
C VAL A 173 -2.93 1.99 -17.31
N PHE A 174 -3.42 1.70 -16.09
CA PHE A 174 -3.23 0.40 -15.49
C PHE A 174 -4.38 -0.54 -15.88
N THR A 175 -4.04 -1.70 -16.45
CA THR A 175 -5.01 -2.76 -16.72
C THR A 175 -4.38 -4.13 -16.48
N ASP A 176 -4.54 -4.70 -15.29
CA ASP A 176 -4.49 -6.15 -15.15
C ASP A 176 -5.38 -6.61 -13.98
N PRO A 177 -6.62 -7.05 -14.25
CA PRO A 177 -7.58 -7.44 -13.23
C PRO A 177 -7.26 -8.81 -12.59
N ARG A 178 -6.07 -9.38 -12.81
CA ARG A 178 -5.71 -10.72 -12.31
C ARG A 178 -4.77 -10.69 -11.12
N MET A 179 -4.15 -9.55 -10.84
CA MET A 179 -3.12 -9.49 -9.80
C MET A 179 -3.74 -9.08 -8.46
N SER A 180 -3.54 -9.90 -7.45
CA SER A 180 -3.97 -9.61 -6.08
C SER A 180 -3.25 -8.39 -5.50
N VAL A 181 -3.92 -7.71 -4.57
CA VAL A 181 -3.28 -6.70 -3.72
C VAL A 181 -2.70 -7.41 -2.50
N ALA A 182 -1.46 -7.09 -2.15
CA ALA A 182 -0.79 -7.56 -0.96
C ALA A 182 -0.45 -6.37 -0.04
N ILE A 183 -0.65 -6.56 1.26
CA ILE A 183 -0.30 -5.58 2.30
C ILE A 183 0.75 -6.23 3.20
N GLY A 184 1.79 -5.48 3.56
CA GLY A 184 2.81 -5.89 4.54
C GLY A 184 3.94 -6.76 4.00
N ALA A 185 3.82 -7.40 2.84
CA ALA A 185 4.93 -8.10 2.18
C ALA A 185 4.75 -8.19 0.67
N SER A 186 5.81 -8.61 -0.01
CA SER A 186 5.78 -8.95 -1.43
C SER A 186 5.85 -10.47 -1.59
N SER A 187 4.92 -11.07 -2.33
CA SER A 187 5.01 -12.46 -2.81
C SER A 187 5.92 -12.62 -4.04
N GLY A 188 6.97 -11.79 -4.12
CA GLY A 188 7.69 -11.50 -5.36
C GLY A 188 8.36 -12.73 -5.99
N GLY A 189 7.68 -13.39 -6.93
CA GLY A 189 8.24 -14.30 -7.94
C GLY A 189 9.02 -15.53 -7.43
N ALA A 190 9.18 -15.69 -6.13
CA ALA A 190 9.69 -16.89 -5.50
C ALA A 190 8.56 -17.93 -5.42
N ALA A 191 8.94 -19.21 -5.28
CA ALA A 191 8.00 -20.32 -5.14
C ALA A 191 6.85 -19.98 -4.17
N GLU A 192 5.66 -20.47 -4.48
CA GLU A 192 4.45 -20.37 -3.67
C GLU A 192 4.79 -20.53 -2.17
N GLY A 193 4.41 -19.52 -1.36
CA GLY A 193 4.72 -19.49 0.09
C GLY A 193 5.99 -18.71 0.50
N SER A 194 6.84 -18.23 -0.42
CA SER A 194 8.01 -17.41 -0.05
C SER A 194 7.70 -15.91 -0.10
N LEU A 195 7.70 -15.27 1.07
CA LEU A 195 7.57 -13.81 1.20
C LEU A 195 8.93 -13.13 1.16
N ALA A 196 8.98 -12.02 0.43
CA ALA A 196 10.13 -11.13 0.37
C ALA A 196 9.71 -9.73 0.81
N ARG A 197 10.69 -8.95 1.31
CA ARG A 197 10.48 -7.54 1.66
C ARG A 197 9.30 -7.33 2.62
N GLY A 198 9.21 -8.13 3.68
CA GLY A 198 8.16 -7.95 4.69
C GLY A 198 8.41 -6.72 5.57
N TRP A 199 7.34 -5.97 5.80
CA TRP A 199 7.23 -4.84 6.72
C TRP A 199 7.42 -5.29 8.16
N VAL A 200 8.09 -4.47 8.96
CA VAL A 200 8.21 -4.68 10.41
C VAL A 200 7.61 -3.47 11.11
N GLY A 201 6.42 -3.67 11.68
CA GLY A 201 5.60 -2.63 12.29
C GLY A 201 4.12 -2.83 12.02
N MET A 202 3.33 -1.79 12.26
CA MET A 202 1.87 -1.88 12.14
C MET A 202 1.38 -1.19 10.87
N ILE A 203 0.29 -1.68 10.30
CA ILE A 203 -0.44 -1.05 9.20
C ILE A 203 -1.92 -0.99 9.57
N SER A 204 -2.57 0.12 9.24
CA SER A 204 -4.02 0.29 9.32
C SER A 204 -4.54 1.16 8.16
N GLU A 205 -5.85 1.12 7.94
CA GLU A 205 -6.57 2.04 7.06
C GLU A 205 -5.94 2.14 5.66
N VAL A 206 -5.86 1.01 4.97
CA VAL A 206 -5.39 0.92 3.59
C VAL A 206 -6.53 1.27 2.65
N ARG A 207 -6.33 2.27 1.78
CA ARG A 207 -7.30 2.71 0.79
C ARG A 207 -6.66 2.86 -0.58
N LEU A 208 -7.36 2.37 -1.59
CA LEU A 208 -7.03 2.51 -3.00
C LEU A 208 -8.15 3.28 -3.68
N SER A 209 -7.82 4.39 -4.35
CA SER A 209 -8.79 5.20 -5.09
C SER A 209 -8.37 5.33 -6.55
N GLY A 210 -9.33 5.27 -7.47
CA GLY A 210 -9.15 5.42 -8.92
C GLY A 210 -9.07 6.88 -9.36
N ALA A 211 -8.52 7.74 -8.52
CA ALA A 211 -8.44 9.18 -8.69
C ALA A 211 -7.10 9.71 -8.16
N ALA A 212 -6.58 10.79 -8.76
CA ALA A 212 -5.39 11.49 -8.30
C ALA A 212 -5.78 12.50 -7.21
N LEU A 213 -5.82 12.06 -5.96
CA LEU A 213 -6.33 12.87 -4.86
C LEU A 213 -5.32 13.91 -4.41
N ALA A 214 -5.81 15.10 -4.07
CA ALA A 214 -5.06 16.10 -3.31
C ALA A 214 -5.10 15.80 -1.81
N PRO A 215 -4.19 16.38 -0.99
CA PRO A 215 -4.13 16.14 0.47
C PRO A 215 -5.43 16.36 1.26
N ALA A 216 -6.40 17.09 0.72
CA ALA A 216 -7.70 17.28 1.35
C ALA A 216 -8.69 16.11 1.14
N GLY A 217 -8.53 15.28 0.10
CA GLY A 217 -9.38 14.09 -0.17
C GLY A 217 -8.85 12.78 0.44
N PHE A 218 -7.72 12.92 1.10
CA PHE A 218 -6.87 11.95 1.76
C PHE A 218 -7.52 11.53 3.10
N LEU A 219 -7.19 10.36 3.66
CA LEU A 219 -7.81 9.88 4.91
C LEU A 219 -7.61 10.93 6.02
N PRO A 220 -8.64 11.21 6.83
CA PRO A 220 -8.59 12.28 7.83
C PRO A 220 -7.58 11.97 8.94
N GLU A 221 -7.03 12.97 9.59
CA GLU A 221 -6.13 12.73 10.74
C GLU A 221 -6.88 12.21 11.98
N GLN A 222 -8.21 12.36 12.02
CA GLN A 222 -9.09 12.00 13.14
C GLN A 222 -9.92 10.75 12.86
#